data_AF-A0A6I7WZJ2-F1
#
_entry.id   AF-A0A6I7WZJ2-F1
#
_cell.length_a   1.000
_cell.length_b   1.000
_cell.length_c   1.000
_cell.angle_alpha   90.00
_cell.angle_beta   90.00
_cell.angle_gamma   90.00
#
_symmetry.space_group_name_H-M   'P 1'
#
loop_
_entity.id
_entity.type
_entity.pdbx_description
1 polymer ?
#
loop_
_entity_poly.entity_id
_entity_poly.type
_entity_poly.pdbx_seq_one_letter_code
_entity_poly.pdbx_strand_id
1 'polypeptide(L)' 'MDYFPLFIDLKNKNCLVVGAGEVAARKVELLAKAGAIITVVAPEISNNVTQLAANNPKLEIIQKD' A
#
# COMPACT_ATOMS: atom_id res chain seq x y z
N MET A 1 -12.63 3.42 26.45
CA MET A 1 -11.90 2.36 25.72
C MET A 1 -12.31 2.55 24.29
N ASP A 2 -11.51 3.29 23.53
CA ASP A 2 -12.03 4.00 22.35
C ASP A 2 -11.85 3.19 21.06
N TYR A 3 -11.07 2.10 21.12
CA TYR A 3 -10.81 1.20 20.01
C TYR A 3 -10.83 -0.26 20.46
N PHE A 4 -11.33 -1.13 19.57
CA PHE A 4 -11.30 -2.58 19.72
C PHE A 4 -10.22 -3.17 18.81
N PRO A 5 -9.21 -3.89 19.33
CA PRO A 5 -8.16 -4.44 18.50
C PRO A 5 -8.66 -5.60 17.63
N LEU A 6 -8.30 -5.60 16.35
CA LEU A 6 -8.63 -6.66 15.40
C LEU A 6 -7.37 -7.16 14.69
N PHE A 7 -7.34 -8.47 14.44
CA PHE A 7 -6.38 -9.12 13.56
C PHE A 7 -7.11 -9.51 12.28
N ILE A 8 -6.59 -9.08 11.14
CA ILE A 8 -7.23 -9.25 9.84
C ILE A 8 -6.27 -10.01 8.92
N ASP A 9 -6.74 -11.08 8.28
CA ASP A 9 -6.00 -11.78 7.23
C ASP A 9 -6.13 -11.00 5.91
N LEU A 10 -5.02 -10.36 5.50
CA LEU A 10 -4.93 -9.58 4.28
C LEU A 10 -4.39 -10.37 3.10
N LYS A 11 -4.11 -11.67 3.25
CA LYS A 11 -3.60 -12.49 2.16
C LYS A 11 -4.56 -12.47 0.97
N ASN A 12 -4.05 -12.01 -0.17
CA ASN A 12 -4.78 -11.83 -1.42
C ASN A 12 -6.03 -10.93 -1.29
N LYS A 13 -6.07 -10.03 -0.31
CA LYS A 13 -7.14 -9.02 -0.17
C LYS A 13 -6.73 -7.74 -0.89
N ASN A 14 -7.69 -7.14 -1.60
CA ASN A 14 -7.49 -5.85 -2.26
C ASN A 14 -7.41 -4.74 -1.20
N CYS A 15 -6.38 -3.90 -1.29
CA CYS A 15 -6.13 -2.79 -0.39
C CYS A 15 -5.76 -1.56 -1.21
N LEU A 16 -6.45 -0.45 -0.96
CA LEU A 16 -6.16 0.85 -1.56
C LEU A 16 -5.33 1.68 -0.60
N VAL A 17 -4.23 2.26 -1.08
CA VAL A 17 -3.46 3.29 -0.38
C VAL A 17 -3.56 4.58 -1.20
N VAL A 18 -4.04 5.65 -0.57
CA VAL A 18 -4.11 6.98 -1.19
C VAL A 18 -2.93 7.82 -0.68
N GLY A 19 -2.22 8.44 -1.61
CA GLY A 19 -0.94 9.10 -1.37
C GLY A 19 0.24 8.17 -1.67
N ALA A 20 1.37 8.76 -2.05
CA ALA A 20 2.58 8.01 -2.38
C ALA A 20 3.86 8.67 -1.82
N GLY A 21 3.75 9.40 -0.72
CA GLY A 21 4.88 9.91 0.05
C GLY A 21 5.47 8.88 1.03
N GLU A 22 6.32 9.34 1.94
CA GLU A 22 7.03 8.46 2.89
C GLU A 22 6.10 7.64 3.79
N VAL A 23 5.01 8.25 4.29
CA VAL A 23 4.02 7.56 5.12
C VAL A 23 3.33 6.45 4.35
N ALA A 24 2.95 6.72 3.10
CA ALA A 24 2.30 5.73 2.24
C ALA A 24 3.24 4.56 1.95
N ALA A 25 4.51 4.82 1.63
CA ALA A 25 5.51 3.77 1.40
C ALA A 25 5.61 2.80 2.61
N ARG A 26 5.65 3.34 3.84
CA ARG A 26 5.68 2.51 5.06
C ARG A 26 4.41 1.66 5.23
N LYS A 27 3.23 2.18 4.88
CA LYS A 27 1.97 1.43 4.94
C LYS A 27 1.90 0.35 3.86
N VAL A 28 2.31 0.68 2.64
CA VAL A 28 2.42 -0.26 1.52
C VAL A 28 3.34 -1.43 1.87
N GLU A 29 4.49 -1.16 2.48
CA GLU A 29 5.42 -2.21 2.90
C GLU A 29 4.79 -3.18 3.91
N LEU A 30 4.05 -2.67 4.91
CA LEU A 30 3.35 -3.50 5.89
C LEU A 30 2.23 -4.33 5.24
N LEU A 31 1.44 -3.72 4.35
CA LEU A 31 0.38 -4.41 3.60
C LEU A 31 0.97 -5.51 2.69
N ALA A 32 2.12 -5.25 2.07
CA ALA A 32 2.80 -6.19 1.19
C ALA A 32 3.29 -7.41 1.99
N LYS A 33 3.90 -7.18 3.17
CA LYS A 33 4.29 -8.24 4.10
C LYS A 33 3.09 -9.07 4.59
N ALA A 34 1.92 -8.45 4.74
CA ALA A 34 0.66 -9.13 5.07
C ALA A 34 0.02 -9.89 3.88
N GLY A 35 0.62 -9.81 2.68
CA GLY A 35 0.18 -10.54 1.49
C GLY A 35 -0.97 -9.89 0.73
N ALA A 36 -1.23 -8.60 0.96
CA ALA A 36 -2.28 -7.86 0.26
C ALA A 36 -1.98 -7.68 -1.24
N ILE A 37 -3.05 -7.47 -2.01
CA ILE A 37 -2.99 -6.94 -3.39
C ILE A 37 -3.24 -5.45 -3.26
N ILE A 38 -2.25 -4.65 -3.65
CA ILE A 38 -2.20 -3.23 -3.28
C ILE A 38 -2.36 -2.38 -4.53
N THR A 39 -3.23 -1.39 -4.45
CA THR A 39 -3.30 -0.30 -5.42
C THR A 39 -2.91 0.98 -4.72
N VAL A 40 -1.94 1.71 -5.25
CA VAL A 40 -1.54 3.04 -4.77
C VAL A 40 -2.07 4.10 -5.71
N VAL A 41 -2.76 5.12 -5.19
CA VAL A 41 -3.30 6.23 -5.98
C VAL A 41 -2.76 7.56 -5.45
N ALA A 42 -2.10 8.35 -6.30
CA ALA A 42 -1.64 9.70 -5.96
C ALA A 42 -1.30 10.52 -7.22
N PRO A 43 -1.31 11.87 -7.14
CA PRO A 43 -0.86 12.73 -8.25
C PRO A 43 0.66 12.67 -8.45
N GLU A 44 1.42 12.51 -7.37
CA GLU A 44 2.87 12.39 -7.37
C GLU A 44 3.31 11.10 -6.66
N ILE A 45 4.30 10.41 -7.23
CA ILE A 45 4.78 9.12 -6.73
C ILE A 45 6.23 9.25 -6.24
N SER A 46 6.48 8.92 -4.96
CA SER A 46 7.85 8.91 -4.45
C SER A 46 8.65 7.71 -4.96
N ASN A 47 9.98 7.87 -5.03
CA ASN A 47 10.90 6.79 -5.41
C ASN A 47 10.73 5.52 -4.58
N ASN A 48 10.41 5.65 -3.28
CA ASN A 48 10.20 4.50 -2.40
C ASN A 48 9.00 3.66 -2.85
N VAL A 49 7.89 4.30 -3.23
CA VAL A 49 6.70 3.60 -3.74
C VAL A 49 6.99 2.95 -5.09
N THR A 50 7.71 3.66 -5.97
CA THR A 50 8.13 3.10 -7.27
C THR A 50 9.01 1.87 -7.10
N GLN A 51 9.97 1.90 -6.18
CA GLN A 51 10.84 0.74 -5.88
C GLN A 51 10.05 -0.43 -5.28
N LEU A 52 9.09 -0.15 -4.39
CA LEU A 52 8.22 -1.17 -3.83
C LEU A 52 7.38 -1.85 -4.93
N ALA A 53 6.86 -1.08 -5.88
CA ALA A 53 6.10 -1.59 -7.02
C ALA A 53 6.97 -2.45 -7.95
N ALA A 54 8.17 -1.99 -8.27
CA ALA A 54 9.11 -2.72 -9.12
C ALA A 54 9.48 -4.10 -8.54
N ASN A 55 9.52 -4.21 -7.20
CA ASN A 55 9.88 -5.44 -6.50
C ASN A 55 8.67 -6.30 -6.09
N ASN A 56 7.44 -5.86 -6.37
CA ASN A 56 6.24 -6.57 -5.93
C ASN A 56 5.16 -6.60 -7.04
N PRO A 57 4.94 -7.76 -7.70
CA PRO A 57 3.97 -7.87 -8.78
C PRO A 57 2.52 -7.72 -8.32
N LYS A 58 2.24 -7.73 -7.01
CA LYS A 58 0.90 -7.51 -6.44
C LYS A 58 0.63 -6.04 -6.09
N LEU A 59 1.51 -5.13 -6.48
CA LEU A 59 1.39 -3.70 -6.22
C LEU A 59 1.25 -2.95 -7.56
N GLU A 60 0.12 -2.28 -7.73
CA GLU A 60 -0.17 -1.42 -8.88
C GLU A 60 -0.18 0.05 -8.45
N ILE A 61 0.32 0.94 -9.32
CA ILE A 61 0.28 2.39 -9.11
C ILE A 61 -0.63 3.01 -10.16
N ILE A 62 -1.58 3.84 -9.70
CA ILE A 62 -2.43 4.68 -10.54
C ILE A 62 -2.07 6.14 -10.23
N GLN A 63 -1.38 6.78 -11.17
CA GLN A 63 -1.10 8.20 -11.07
C GLN A 63 -2.29 8.99 -11.59
N LYS A 64 -2.90 9.82 -10.72
CA LYS A 64 -4.10 10.58 -11.07
C LYS A 64 -4.16 11.91 -10.31
N ASP A 65 -4.52 12.97 -11.05
CA ASP A 65 -4.75 14.33 -10.57
C ASP A 65 -6.04 14.48 -9.74
#